data_AF-A0A0N1BER7-F1
#
_entry.id   AF-A0A0N1BER7-F1
#
_cell.length_a   1.000
_cell.length_b   1.000
_cell.length_c   1.000
_cell.angle_alpha   90.00
_cell.angle_beta   90.00
_cell.angle_gamma   90.00
#
_symmetry.space_group_name_H-M   'P 1'
#
loop_
_entity.id
_entity.type
_entity.pdbx_description
1 polymer ?
#
loop_
_entity_poly.entity_id
_entity_poly.type
_entity_poly.pdbx_seq_one_letter_code
_entity_poly.pdbx_strand_id
1 'polypeptide(L)'
;MDRTPAGVSANDEPLDLPAVLERLSRMSSRPRYTFMVLNLIARAAGHSASAGPYVEDNGRAVPVRDWLSDALLPMAHRDGRRRAVIDQVRRDLERKGTLPSDQTAAEQIVAGEVRDRLLHSGRTNVSRAVSDLVRAGLLRRHYQGYCVDHRNRGAQREAVYTIIPSVHRALGKG
;
A
#
# COMPACT_ATOMS: atom_id res chain seq x y z
N MET A 1 33.06 40.56 4.58
CA MET A 1 32.91 39.21 4.00
C MET A 1 32.03 38.41 4.95
N ASP A 2 30.72 38.52 4.77
CA ASP A 2 29.74 37.82 5.61
C ASP A 2 29.19 36.65 4.78
N ARG A 3 29.56 35.43 5.16
CA ARG A 3 29.06 34.20 4.52
C ARG A 3 28.04 33.58 5.46
N THR A 4 26.78 33.93 5.26
CA THR A 4 25.64 33.14 5.73
C THR A 4 25.68 31.78 5.01
N PRO A 5 25.78 30.64 5.72
CA PRO A 5 25.60 29.36 5.06
C PRO A 5 24.11 29.11 4.85
N ALA A 6 23.81 28.79 3.59
CA ALA A 6 22.55 28.39 2.99
C ALA A 6 21.63 27.52 3.86
N GLY A 7 20.33 27.68 3.62
CA GLY A 7 19.22 27.09 4.35
C GLY A 7 19.37 25.59 4.64
N VAL A 8 19.30 25.27 5.92
CA VAL A 8 18.88 23.97 6.41
C VAL A 8 17.49 23.71 5.85
N SER A 9 17.38 22.77 4.90
CA SER A 9 16.08 22.28 4.44
C SER A 9 15.35 21.73 5.67
N ALA A 10 14.15 22.25 5.96
CA ALA A 10 13.30 21.93 7.11
C ALA A 10 12.84 20.44 7.23
N ASN A 11 13.49 19.50 6.54
CA ASN A 11 13.17 18.08 6.51
C ASN A 11 14.21 17.17 7.20
N ASP A 12 15.28 17.72 7.77
CA ASP A 12 16.33 16.96 8.46
C ASP A 12 16.21 16.97 10.00
N GLU A 13 15.08 17.43 10.53
CA GLU A 13 14.81 17.24 11.97
C GLU A 13 14.78 15.74 12.27
N PRO A 14 15.56 15.26 13.27
CA PRO A 14 15.57 13.86 13.62
C PRO A 14 14.18 13.45 14.12
N LEU A 15 13.43 12.77 13.26
CA LEU A 15 12.21 12.08 13.69
C LEU A 15 12.61 10.81 14.43
N ASP A 16 12.01 10.60 15.58
CA ASP A 16 11.94 9.30 16.24
C ASP A 16 10.62 8.60 15.90
N LEU A 17 10.52 7.32 16.29
CA LEU A 17 9.33 6.52 16.05
C LEU A 17 8.07 7.12 16.72
N PRO A 18 8.10 7.61 17.98
CA PRO A 18 6.99 8.34 18.59
C PRO A 18 6.48 9.51 17.73
N ALA A 19 7.36 10.36 17.22
CA ALA A 19 6.97 11.49 16.37
C ALA A 19 6.32 11.04 15.05
N VAL A 20 6.79 9.94 14.45
CA VAL A 20 6.13 9.34 13.27
C VAL A 20 4.70 8.91 13.61
N LEU A 21 4.51 8.22 14.73
CA LEU A 21 3.20 7.74 15.17
C LEU A 21 2.24 8.89 15.52
N GLU A 22 2.74 9.95 16.15
CA GLU A 22 1.96 11.15 16.47
C GLU A 22 1.50 11.88 15.20
N ARG A 23 2.38 12.03 14.20
CA ARG A 23 1.98 12.61 12.91
C ARG A 23 0.91 11.76 12.23
N LEU A 24 1.03 10.44 12.27
CA LEU A 24 0.04 9.55 11.68
C LEU A 24 -1.32 9.60 12.40
N SER A 25 -1.35 9.72 13.73
CA SER A 25 -2.60 9.80 14.49
C SER A 25 -3.40 11.07 14.17
N ARG A 26 -2.72 12.17 13.84
CA ARG A 26 -3.35 13.44 13.41
C ARG A 26 -3.81 13.42 11.95
N MET A 27 -3.07 12.75 11.07
CA MET A 27 -3.24 12.88 9.61
C MET A 27 -4.04 11.75 8.97
N SER A 28 -4.17 10.60 9.63
CA SER A 28 -4.87 9.43 9.12
C SER A 28 -6.02 9.04 10.04
N SER A 29 -7.17 8.74 9.45
CA SER A 29 -8.29 8.09 10.16
C SER A 29 -8.00 6.63 10.54
N ARG A 30 -6.90 6.06 10.02
CA ARG A 30 -6.49 4.66 10.22
C ARG A 30 -4.98 4.58 10.52
N PRO A 31 -4.49 5.20 11.60
CA PRO A 31 -3.05 5.39 11.84
C PRO A 31 -2.28 4.06 11.89
N ARG A 32 -2.86 3.00 12.48
CA ARG A 32 -2.26 1.65 12.49
C ARG A 32 -2.06 1.09 11.08
N TYR A 33 -3.10 1.17 10.24
CA TYR A 33 -3.03 0.68 8.86
C TYR A 33 -2.01 1.50 8.04
N THR A 34 -2.01 2.82 8.19
CA THR A 34 -1.06 3.70 7.51
C THR A 34 0.39 3.44 7.95
N PHE A 35 0.62 3.20 9.24
CA PHE A 35 1.94 2.83 9.75
C PHE A 35 2.42 1.47 9.22
N MET A 36 1.51 0.51 9.07
CA MET A 36 1.85 -0.78 8.45
C MET A 36 2.24 -0.64 6.98
N VAL A 37 1.50 0.18 6.22
CA VAL A 37 1.86 0.50 4.83
C VAL A 37 3.27 1.11 4.78
N LEU A 38 3.59 2.04 5.68
CA LEU A 38 4.93 2.64 5.78
C LEU A 38 6.01 1.58 6.05
N ASN A 39 5.78 0.65 6.98
CA ASN A 39 6.73 -0.42 7.29
C ASN A 39 6.94 -1.37 6.10
N LEU A 40 5.88 -1.71 5.37
CA LEU A 40 5.99 -2.55 4.17
C LEU A 40 6.76 -1.84 3.05
N ILE A 41 6.54 -0.54 2.85
CA ILE A 41 7.32 0.27 1.92
C ILE A 41 8.79 0.29 2.35
N ALA A 42 9.08 0.46 3.65
CA ALA A 42 10.45 0.44 4.16
C ALA A 42 11.14 -0.91 3.94
N ARG A 43 10.40 -2.01 4.12
CA ARG A 43 10.90 -3.35 3.81
C ARG A 43 11.21 -3.53 2.33
N ALA A 44 10.33 -3.05 1.44
CA ALA A 44 10.55 -3.14 0.00
C ALA A 44 11.68 -2.21 -0.48
N ALA A 45 11.89 -1.08 0.18
CA ALA A 45 12.98 -0.16 -0.13
C ALA A 45 14.36 -0.68 0.30
N GLY A 46 14.43 -1.48 1.37
CA GLY A 46 15.70 -1.91 1.95
C GLY A 46 16.59 -0.69 2.25
N HIS A 47 17.83 -0.73 1.75
CA HIS A 47 18.83 0.32 1.96
C HIS A 47 18.69 1.53 1.03
N SER A 48 17.92 1.44 -0.07
CA SER A 48 17.83 2.52 -1.07
C SER A 48 16.86 3.64 -0.67
N ALA A 49 16.14 3.48 0.45
CA ALA A 49 15.03 4.32 0.90
C ALA A 49 13.88 4.50 -0.13
N SER A 50 13.92 3.80 -1.28
CA SER A 50 12.93 3.89 -2.35
C SER A 50 12.41 2.52 -2.75
N ALA A 51 11.09 2.38 -2.82
CA ALA A 51 10.41 1.15 -3.21
C ALA A 51 9.61 1.35 -4.50
N GLY A 52 9.80 0.44 -5.46
CA GLY A 52 9.10 0.43 -6.75
C GLY A 52 10.00 0.83 -7.92
N PRO A 53 9.47 0.80 -9.17
CA PRO A 53 8.06 0.55 -9.49
C PRO A 53 7.59 -0.89 -9.24
N TYR A 54 8.53 -1.83 -9.27
CA TYR A 54 8.33 -3.24 -8.98
C TYR A 54 9.06 -3.64 -7.70
N VAL A 55 8.56 -4.68 -7.04
CA VAL A 55 9.18 -5.34 -5.90
C VAL A 55 9.39 -6.80 -6.30
N GLU A 56 10.56 -7.35 -6.02
CA GLU A 56 10.78 -8.78 -6.19
C GLU A 56 10.07 -9.56 -5.08
N ASP A 57 9.17 -10.45 -5.48
CA ASP A 57 8.45 -11.36 -4.59
C ASP A 57 8.43 -12.75 -5.21
N ASN A 58 8.99 -13.74 -4.52
CA ASN A 58 9.08 -15.13 -5.00
C ASN A 58 9.67 -15.27 -6.43
N GLY A 59 10.71 -14.48 -6.74
CA GLY A 59 11.36 -14.47 -8.05
C GLY A 59 10.55 -13.81 -9.17
N ARG A 60 9.48 -13.08 -8.83
CA ARG A 60 8.66 -12.32 -9.79
C ARG A 60 8.69 -10.83 -9.47
N ALA A 61 8.77 -10.01 -10.50
CA ALA A 61 8.60 -8.57 -10.39
C ALA A 61 7.10 -8.25 -10.27
N VAL A 62 6.66 -7.81 -9.08
CA VAL A 62 5.26 -7.45 -8.81
C VAL A 62 5.16 -5.94 -8.65
N PRO A 63 4.18 -5.24 -9.27
CA PRO A 63 3.99 -3.82 -9.06
C PRO A 63 3.83 -3.49 -7.57
N VAL A 64 4.52 -2.46 -7.08
CA VAL A 64 4.59 -2.17 -5.62
C VAL A 64 3.21 -1.99 -4.98
N ARG A 65 2.22 -1.45 -5.71
CA ARG A 65 0.84 -1.30 -5.21
C ARG A 65 0.13 -2.63 -5.01
N ASP A 66 0.36 -3.55 -5.92
CA ASP A 66 -0.27 -4.86 -5.91
C ASP A 66 0.36 -5.71 -4.82
N TRP A 67 1.69 -5.66 -4.72
CA TRP A 67 2.43 -6.26 -3.62
C TRP A 67 1.97 -5.74 -2.25
N LEU A 68 1.82 -4.41 -2.06
CA LEU A 68 1.31 -3.84 -0.81
C LEU A 68 -0.12 -4.30 -0.51
N SER A 69 -0.98 -4.37 -1.53
CA SER A 69 -2.37 -4.79 -1.38
C SER A 69 -2.45 -6.25 -0.93
N ASP A 70 -1.65 -7.13 -1.53
CA ASP A 70 -1.58 -8.56 -1.22
C ASP A 70 -0.97 -8.81 0.17
N ALA A 71 0.15 -8.14 0.50
CA ALA A 71 0.79 -8.25 1.81
C ALA A 71 -0.10 -7.81 2.98
N LEU A 72 -1.10 -6.95 2.72
CA LEU A 72 -2.07 -6.49 3.71
C LEU A 72 -3.36 -7.33 3.75
N LEU A 73 -3.56 -8.28 2.83
CA LEU A 73 -4.73 -9.17 2.84
C LEU A 73 -4.87 -9.95 4.15
N PRO A 74 -3.81 -10.57 4.74
CA PRO A 74 -3.94 -11.33 5.99
C PRO A 74 -4.47 -10.49 7.16
N MET A 75 -4.25 -9.17 7.15
CA MET A 75 -4.80 -8.26 8.15
C MET A 75 -6.31 -8.04 7.96
N ALA A 76 -6.77 -7.94 6.71
CA ALA A 76 -8.19 -7.87 6.40
C ALA A 76 -8.95 -9.16 6.78
N HIS A 77 -8.25 -10.28 6.98
CA HIS A 77 -8.86 -11.54 7.44
C HIS A 77 -9.38 -11.45 8.89
N ARG A 78 -8.83 -10.55 9.72
CA ARG A 78 -9.27 -10.39 11.12
C ARG A 78 -10.55 -9.55 11.27
N ASP A 79 -10.99 -8.85 10.22
CA ASP A 79 -12.17 -7.99 10.27
C ASP A 79 -13.46 -8.69 9.79
N GLY A 80 -14.60 -8.39 10.45
CA GLY A 80 -15.93 -8.84 10.03
C GLY A 80 -16.31 -8.45 8.60
N ARG A 81 -15.59 -7.48 8.01
CA ARG A 81 -15.73 -7.07 6.61
C ARG A 81 -15.40 -8.18 5.61
N ARG A 82 -14.43 -9.08 5.90
CA ARG A 82 -14.12 -10.20 5.00
C ARG A 82 -15.25 -11.21 4.96
N ARG A 83 -15.86 -11.53 6.11
CA ARG A 83 -17.04 -12.40 6.17
C ARG A 83 -18.17 -11.85 5.30
N ALA A 84 -18.47 -10.55 5.43
CA ALA A 84 -19.46 -9.90 4.58
C ALA A 84 -19.13 -9.96 3.08
N VAL A 85 -17.84 -9.83 2.70
CA VAL A 85 -17.40 -9.98 1.30
C VAL A 85 -17.56 -11.42 0.82
N ILE A 86 -17.20 -12.42 1.63
CA ILE A 86 -17.39 -13.84 1.31
C ILE A 86 -18.88 -14.14 1.09
N ASP A 87 -19.73 -13.70 2.02
CA ASP A 87 -21.19 -13.93 1.94
C ASP A 87 -21.80 -13.23 0.73
N GLN A 88 -21.28 -12.06 0.35
CA GLN A 88 -21.74 -11.36 -0.85
C GLN A 88 -21.28 -12.07 -2.12
N VAL A 89 -20.02 -12.51 -2.18
CA VAL A 89 -19.46 -13.21 -3.35
C VAL A 89 -20.18 -14.54 -3.58
N ARG A 90 -20.41 -15.33 -2.52
CA ARG A 90 -21.20 -16.57 -2.63
C ARG A 90 -22.59 -16.30 -3.19
N ARG A 91 -23.33 -15.35 -2.61
CA ARG A 91 -24.66 -14.96 -3.10
C ARG A 91 -24.65 -14.46 -4.55
N ASP A 92 -23.61 -13.74 -4.96
CA ASP A 92 -23.48 -13.24 -6.33
C ASP A 92 -23.19 -14.40 -7.31
N LEU A 93 -22.35 -15.36 -6.93
CA LEU A 93 -21.99 -16.53 -7.76
C LEU A 93 -23.12 -17.56 -7.85
N GLU A 94 -23.85 -17.78 -6.76
CA GLU A 94 -25.07 -18.60 -6.73
C GLU A 94 -26.14 -18.02 -7.65
N ARG A 95 -26.39 -16.71 -7.55
CA ARG A 95 -27.37 -16.01 -8.42
C ARG A 95 -27.00 -16.10 -9.90
N LYS A 96 -25.70 -16.13 -10.22
CA LYS A 96 -25.20 -16.26 -11.59
C LYS A 96 -25.18 -17.71 -12.09
N GLY A 97 -25.43 -18.70 -11.23
CA GLY A 97 -25.35 -20.12 -11.59
C GLY A 97 -23.93 -20.57 -11.96
N THR A 98 -22.90 -19.86 -11.51
CA THR A 98 -21.49 -20.10 -11.91
C THR A 98 -20.75 -21.04 -10.96
N LEU A 99 -21.39 -21.52 -9.89
CA LEU A 99 -20.79 -22.47 -8.96
C LEU A 99 -20.95 -23.91 -9.49
N PRO A 100 -19.86 -24.68 -9.64
CA PRO A 100 -19.90 -26.10 -9.95
C PRO A 100 -20.59 -26.91 -8.85
N SER A 101 -21.11 -28.09 -9.21
CA SER A 101 -21.61 -29.07 -8.24
C SER A 101 -20.51 -29.70 -7.38
N ASP A 102 -19.26 -29.67 -7.86
CA ASP A 102 -18.11 -30.05 -7.04
C ASP A 102 -17.82 -28.96 -6.00
N GLN A 103 -18.00 -29.32 -4.74
CA GLN A 103 -17.80 -28.46 -3.58
C GLN A 103 -16.37 -27.89 -3.53
N THR A 104 -15.37 -28.69 -3.91
CA THR A 104 -13.96 -28.25 -3.86
C THR A 104 -13.69 -27.18 -4.92
N ALA A 105 -14.14 -27.43 -6.16
CA ALA A 105 -14.04 -26.45 -7.24
C ALA A 105 -14.85 -25.17 -6.93
N ALA A 106 -16.04 -25.29 -6.36
CA ALA A 106 -16.86 -24.15 -5.96
C ALA A 106 -16.16 -23.28 -4.91
N GLU A 107 -15.51 -23.90 -3.91
CA GLU A 107 -14.74 -23.17 -2.90
C GLU A 107 -13.53 -22.45 -3.48
N GLN A 108 -12.83 -23.05 -4.46
CA GLN A 108 -11.72 -22.40 -5.15
C GLN A 108 -12.16 -21.16 -5.95
N ILE A 109 -13.30 -21.23 -6.66
CA ILE A 109 -13.85 -20.10 -7.40
C ILE A 109 -14.25 -18.97 -6.44
N VAL A 110 -14.96 -19.31 -5.34
CA VAL A 110 -15.32 -18.33 -4.30
C VAL A 110 -14.08 -17.69 -3.71
N ALA A 111 -13.04 -18.47 -3.41
CA ALA A 111 -11.79 -17.95 -2.85
C ALA A 111 -11.07 -16.99 -3.81
N GLY A 112 -11.03 -17.32 -5.11
CA GLY A 112 -10.48 -16.46 -6.16
C GLY A 112 -11.21 -15.12 -6.26
N GLU A 113 -12.54 -15.15 -6.38
CA GLU A 113 -13.38 -13.94 -6.48
C GLU A 113 -13.32 -13.06 -5.21
N VAL A 114 -13.31 -13.69 -4.03
CA VAL A 114 -13.10 -12.97 -2.77
C VAL A 114 -11.73 -12.29 -2.77
N ARG A 115 -10.69 -13.00 -3.19
CA ARG A 115 -9.33 -12.44 -3.28
C ARG A 115 -9.30 -11.25 -4.22
N ASP A 116 -9.89 -11.36 -5.41
CA ASP A 116 -9.89 -10.27 -6.40
C ASP A 116 -10.63 -9.03 -5.89
N ARG A 117 -11.78 -9.22 -5.25
CA ARG A 117 -12.57 -8.12 -4.66
C ARG A 117 -11.84 -7.45 -3.49
N LEU A 118 -11.14 -8.24 -2.68
CA LEU A 118 -10.29 -7.75 -1.60
C LEU A 118 -9.05 -7.03 -2.12
N LEU A 119 -8.40 -7.53 -3.17
CA LEU A 119 -7.27 -6.88 -3.83
C LEU A 119 -7.68 -5.53 -4.42
N HIS A 120 -8.83 -5.46 -5.11
CA HIS A 120 -9.36 -4.21 -5.65
C HIS A 120 -9.64 -3.18 -4.54
N SER A 121 -10.28 -3.61 -3.45
CA SER A 121 -10.51 -2.75 -2.27
C SER A 121 -9.18 -2.37 -1.59
N GLY A 122 -8.22 -3.29 -1.55
CA GLY A 122 -6.87 -3.13 -1.03
C GLY A 122 -6.11 -2.02 -1.73
N ARG A 123 -6.14 -1.99 -3.07
CA ARG A 123 -5.50 -0.93 -3.88
C ARG A 123 -6.02 0.47 -3.50
N THR A 124 -7.33 0.60 -3.30
CA THR A 124 -7.94 1.88 -2.87
C THR A 124 -7.49 2.28 -1.47
N ASN A 125 -7.46 1.32 -0.53
CA ASN A 125 -7.01 1.58 0.83
C ASN A 125 -5.52 1.94 0.90
N VAL A 126 -4.67 1.23 0.14
CA VAL A 126 -3.24 1.55 0.00
C VAL A 126 -3.06 2.95 -0.57
N SER A 127 -3.79 3.31 -1.64
CA SER A 127 -3.73 4.65 -2.24
C SER A 127 -4.09 5.76 -1.24
N ARG A 128 -5.14 5.55 -0.43
CA ARG A 128 -5.51 6.47 0.64
C ARG A 128 -4.42 6.58 1.70
N ALA A 129 -3.91 5.45 2.20
CA ALA A 129 -2.86 5.43 3.21
C ALA A 129 -1.57 6.10 2.72
N VAL A 130 -1.16 5.84 1.48
CA VAL A 130 -0.03 6.52 0.83
C VAL A 130 -0.28 8.02 0.73
N SER A 131 -1.51 8.44 0.44
CA SER A 131 -1.85 9.87 0.39
C SER A 131 -1.75 10.52 1.77
N ASP A 132 -2.14 9.82 2.83
CA ASP A 132 -1.97 10.29 4.21
C ASP A 132 -0.48 10.35 4.61
N LEU A 133 0.34 9.37 4.18
CA LEU A 133 1.80 9.38 4.38
C LEU A 133 2.48 10.56 3.69
N VAL A 134 2.08 10.85 2.45
CA VAL A 134 2.58 12.01 1.70
C VAL A 134 2.16 13.31 2.39
N ARG A 135 0.90 13.41 2.81
CA ARG A 135 0.40 14.61 3.52
C ARG A 135 1.09 14.81 4.87
N ALA A 136 1.44 13.73 5.57
CA ALA A 136 2.19 13.76 6.83
C ALA A 136 3.69 14.06 6.64
N GLY A 137 4.16 14.23 5.40
CA GLY A 137 5.57 14.48 5.10
C GLY A 137 6.48 13.29 5.40
N LEU A 138 5.95 12.06 5.42
CA LEU A 138 6.71 10.84 5.74
C LEU A 138 7.19 10.10 4.48
N LEU A 139 6.56 10.39 3.34
CA LEU A 139 6.78 9.70 2.08
C LEU A 139 6.69 10.69 0.91
N ARG A 140 7.50 10.47 -0.13
CA ARG A 140 7.34 11.08 -1.45
C ARG A 140 6.84 10.03 -2.44
N ARG A 141 5.92 10.42 -3.31
CA ARG A 141 5.40 9.58 -4.39
C ARG A 141 5.76 10.21 -5.73
N HIS A 142 6.42 9.44 -6.58
CA HIS A 142 6.59 9.77 -7.98
C HIS A 142 6.11 8.60 -8.86
N TYR A 143 6.07 8.83 -10.16
CA TYR A 143 5.61 7.85 -11.13
C TYR A 143 6.67 7.65 -12.21
N GLN A 144 6.94 6.39 -12.55
CA GLN A 144 7.80 5.98 -13.64
C GLN A 144 6.94 5.33 -14.75
N GLY A 145 7.42 5.37 -16.00
CA GLY A 145 6.76 4.77 -17.16
C GLY A 145 5.88 5.73 -18.00
N TYR A 146 5.45 5.26 -19.16
CA TYR A 146 4.69 6.02 -20.15
C TYR A 146 3.18 6.06 -19.82
N CYS A 147 2.57 7.24 -19.85
CA CYS A 147 1.11 7.43 -19.71
C CYS A 147 0.39 6.81 -20.93
N VAL A 148 -0.21 5.63 -20.78
CA VAL A 148 -1.22 5.17 -21.75
C VAL A 148 -2.57 5.65 -21.24
N ASP A 149 -3.05 6.78 -21.79
CA ASP A 149 -4.34 7.36 -21.41
C ASP A 149 -5.50 6.49 -21.90
N HIS A 150 -6.24 5.89 -20.97
CA HIS A 150 -7.61 5.47 -21.21
C HIS A 150 -8.56 6.23 -20.29
N ARG A 151 -9.42 7.02 -20.90
CA ARG A 151 -10.38 7.95 -20.26
C ARG A 151 -11.30 7.28 -19.21
N ASN A 152 -11.40 5.94 -19.20
CA ASN A 152 -12.17 5.15 -18.23
C ASN A 152 -11.39 3.97 -17.57
N ARG A 153 -10.07 3.86 -17.75
CA ARG A 153 -9.17 2.92 -17.03
C ARG A 153 -7.90 3.68 -16.69
N GLY A 154 -7.84 4.24 -15.49
CA GLY A 154 -6.77 5.13 -15.04
C GLY A 154 -5.39 4.68 -15.51
N ALA A 155 -4.64 5.61 -16.09
CA ALA A 155 -3.29 5.40 -16.61
C ALA A 155 -2.49 4.46 -15.66
N GLN A 156 -1.94 3.37 -16.20
CA GLN A 156 -1.02 2.48 -15.48
C GLN A 156 0.31 3.20 -15.22
N ARG A 157 0.28 4.25 -14.39
CA ARG A 157 1.48 4.92 -13.90
C ARG A 157 2.12 4.01 -12.86
N GLU A 158 3.37 3.62 -13.06
CA GLU A 158 4.06 2.78 -12.10
C GLU A 158 4.49 3.64 -10.92
N ALA A 159 3.97 3.34 -9.71
CA ALA A 159 4.28 4.17 -8.55
C ALA A 159 5.65 3.81 -7.98
N VAL A 160 6.41 4.83 -7.60
CA VAL A 160 7.62 4.70 -6.80
C VAL A 160 7.46 5.53 -5.54
N TYR A 161 7.82 4.94 -4.41
CA TYR A 161 7.65 5.50 -3.07
C TYR A 161 9.01 5.69 -2.41
N THR A 162 9.34 6.93 -2.07
CA THR A 162 10.62 7.27 -1.43
C THR A 162 10.34 7.73 0.00
N ILE A 163 10.93 7.05 0.98
CA ILE A 163 10.81 7.39 2.40
C ILE A 163 11.74 8.57 2.69
N ILE A 164 11.26 9.52 3.50
CA ILE A 164 12.10 10.63 3.94
C ILE A 164 13.26 10.09 4.80
N PRO A 165 14.51 10.56 4.60
CA PRO A 165 15.68 9.98 5.29
C PRO A 165 15.57 9.92 6.82
N SER A 166 15.06 10.96 7.46
CA SER A 166 14.83 10.97 8.91
C SER A 166 13.86 9.87 9.36
N VAL A 167 12.81 9.61 8.58
CA VAL A 167 11.85 8.53 8.83
C VAL A 167 12.46 7.16 8.58
N HIS A 168 13.26 7.01 7.53
CA HIS A 168 13.94 5.74 7.22
C HIS A 168 14.90 5.32 8.35
N ARG A 169 15.64 6.29 8.90
CA ARG A 169 16.45 6.11 10.12
C ARG A 169 15.61 5.75 11.34
N ALA A 170 14.50 6.46 11.57
CA ALA A 170 13.59 6.20 12.69
C ALA A 170 13.01 4.78 12.70
N LEU A 171 12.86 4.16 11.53
CA LEU A 171 12.37 2.80 11.37
C LEU A 171 13.46 1.72 11.58
N GLY A 172 14.71 2.11 11.85
CA GLY A 172 15.83 1.19 12.06
C GLY A 172 16.25 0.42 10.81
N LYS A 173 16.11 1.05 9.62
CA LYS A 173 16.39 0.44 8.31
C LYS A 173 17.53 1.10 7.54
N GLY A 174 18.25 2.04 8.16
CA GLY A 174 19.43 2.72 7.62
C GLY A 174 20.56 2.76 8.62
#